data_AF-A0A963EPF8-F1
#
_entry.id   AF-A0A963EPF8-F1
#
_cell.length_a   1.000
_cell.length_b   1.000
_cell.length_c   1.000
_cell.angle_alpha   90.00
_cell.angle_beta   90.00
_cell.angle_gamma   90.00
#
_symmetry.space_group_name_H-M   'P 1'
#
loop_
_entity.id
_entity.type
_entity.pdbx_description
1 polymer ?
#
loop_
_entity_poly.entity_id
_entity_poly.type
_entity_poly.pdbx_seq_one_letter_code
_entity_poly.pdbx_strand_id
1 'polypeptide(L)'
;MTVIRQNDLIESVADALQFISYYHPLDFVRAVHEAYEREQNPAARDAMAQILINSRMCAQGHRPICQDTGIVTVFLKIGMDVQWDAEMSVAEMVNEGVRRAYTHPDNVLRASILEDPAGARRNTRDNTPAVIHMEVVAGDTIDVQVAAKG
;
A
#
# COMPACT_ATOMS: atom_id res chain seq x y z
N MET A 1 8.23 0.83 -28.13
CA MET A 1 7.09 0.03 -27.62
C MET A 1 7.59 -0.71 -26.41
N THR A 2 7.09 -0.33 -25.24
CA THR A 2 7.56 -0.88 -23.96
C THR A 2 6.77 -2.14 -23.66
N VAL A 3 7.47 -3.24 -23.39
CA VAL A 3 6.87 -4.50 -22.95
C VAL A 3 6.96 -4.56 -21.43
N ILE A 4 5.81 -4.63 -20.75
CA ILE A 4 5.72 -4.84 -19.31
C ILE A 4 5.41 -6.31 -19.06
N ARG A 5 6.23 -7.00 -18.27
CA ARG A 5 6.00 -8.40 -17.93
C ARG A 5 5.02 -8.51 -16.77
N GLN A 6 4.33 -9.64 -16.71
CA GLN A 6 3.40 -9.94 -15.63
C GLN A 6 4.00 -9.74 -14.23
N ASN A 7 5.21 -10.27 -14.00
CA ASN A 7 5.86 -10.17 -12.69
C ASN A 7 6.32 -8.75 -12.37
N ASP A 8 6.67 -7.93 -13.36
CA ASP A 8 7.11 -6.55 -13.11
C ASP A 8 6.02 -5.74 -12.40
N LEU A 9 4.75 -5.89 -12.82
CA LEU A 9 3.62 -5.22 -12.17
C LEU A 9 3.30 -5.85 -10.81
N ILE A 10 3.25 -7.18 -10.72
CA ILE A 10 2.90 -7.91 -9.48
C ILE A 10 3.88 -7.58 -8.36
N GLU A 11 5.19 -7.67 -8.65
CA GLU A 11 6.27 -7.39 -7.69
C GLU A 11 6.26 -5.91 -7.30
N SER A 12 6.11 -5.00 -8.26
CA SER A 12 6.04 -3.56 -7.97
C SER A 12 4.89 -3.20 -7.03
N VAL A 13 3.70 -3.78 -7.21
CA VAL A 13 2.55 -3.57 -6.30
C VAL A 13 2.83 -4.17 -4.92
N ALA A 14 3.39 -5.38 -4.88
CA ALA A 14 3.67 -6.07 -3.62
C ALA A 14 4.71 -5.31 -2.78
N ASP A 15 5.81 -4.93 -3.42
CA ASP A 15 6.92 -4.20 -2.79
C ASP A 15 6.49 -2.80 -2.35
N ALA A 16 5.68 -2.10 -3.15
CA ALA A 16 5.16 -0.79 -2.77
C ALA A 16 4.26 -0.88 -1.53
N LEU A 17 3.37 -1.87 -1.47
CA LEU A 17 2.50 -2.10 -0.31
C LEU A 17 3.28 -2.48 0.95
N GLN A 18 4.31 -3.32 0.81
CA GLN A 18 5.23 -3.64 1.89
C GLN A 18 5.97 -2.40 2.37
N PHE A 19 6.55 -1.61 1.46
CA PHE A 19 7.26 -0.38 1.76
C PHE A 19 6.40 0.62 2.56
N ILE A 20 5.20 0.93 2.08
CA ILE A 20 4.32 1.91 2.76
C ILE A 20 3.74 1.37 4.07
N SER A 21 3.78 0.06 4.31
CA SER A 21 3.26 -0.52 5.54
C SER A 21 4.12 -0.14 6.76
N TYR A 22 5.43 0.02 6.59
CA TYR A 22 6.37 0.27 7.69
C TYR A 22 7.23 1.54 7.55
N TYR A 23 7.16 2.26 6.43
CA TYR A 23 7.78 3.58 6.28
C TYR A 23 6.76 4.71 6.19
N HIS A 24 6.89 5.68 7.09
CA HIS A 24 6.30 7.00 6.87
C HIS A 24 7.15 7.82 5.89
N PRO A 25 6.53 8.66 5.05
CA PRO A 25 7.25 9.66 4.26
C PRO A 25 8.12 10.60 5.12
N LEU A 26 9.26 11.03 4.57
CA LEU A 26 10.22 11.86 5.30
C LEU A 26 9.65 13.23 5.68
N ASP A 27 8.82 13.82 4.82
CA ASP A 27 8.11 15.07 5.08
C ASP A 27 7.12 14.92 6.24
N PHE A 28 6.39 13.81 6.33
CA PHE A 28 5.53 13.50 7.48
C PHE A 28 6.34 13.44 8.78
N VAL A 29 7.45 12.68 8.81
CA VAL A 29 8.28 12.55 10.02
C VAL A 29 8.86 13.89 10.46
N ARG A 30 9.35 14.70 9.50
CA ARG A 30 9.87 16.05 9.78
C ARG A 30 8.77 16.97 10.33
N ALA A 31 7.60 16.97 9.71
CA ALA A 31 6.47 17.81 10.14
C ALA A 31 6.00 17.44 11.57
N VAL A 32 5.89 16.14 11.89
CA VAL A 32 5.52 15.69 13.24
C VAL A 32 6.61 16.03 14.25
N HIS A 33 7.89 15.92 13.88
CA HIS A 33 9.00 16.30 14.76
C HIS A 33 9.02 17.80 15.07
N GLU A 34 8.86 18.65 14.06
CA GLU A 34 8.76 20.11 14.26
C GLU A 34 7.54 20.48 15.12
N ALA A 35 6.41 19.79 14.95
CA ALA A 35 5.24 19.97 15.81
C ALA A 35 5.54 19.57 17.26
N TYR A 36 6.21 18.43 17.47
CA TYR A 36 6.63 17.95 18.79
C TYR A 36 7.53 18.95 19.54
N GLU A 37 8.45 19.62 18.83
CA GLU A 37 9.34 20.63 19.44
C GLU A 37 8.60 21.89 19.89
N ARG A 38 7.50 22.25 19.21
CA ARG A 38 6.73 23.47 19.47
C ARG A 38 5.54 23.24 20.42
N GLU A 39 5.08 22.00 20.56
CA GLU A 39 3.89 21.65 21.34
C GLU A 39 4.06 21.95 22.84
N GLN A 40 3.10 22.69 23.40
CA GLN A 40 3.10 23.13 24.80
C GLN A 40 2.24 22.23 25.69
N ASN A 41 1.21 21.58 25.14
CA ASN A 41 0.38 20.65 25.88
C ASN A 41 1.14 19.33 26.11
N PRO A 42 1.39 18.92 27.37
CA PRO A 42 2.17 17.73 27.66
C PRO A 42 1.59 16.45 27.05
N ALA A 43 0.26 16.26 27.12
CA ALA A 43 -0.39 15.08 26.59
C ALA A 43 -0.31 14.99 25.06
N ALA A 44 -0.48 16.13 24.37
CA ALA A 44 -0.34 16.18 22.91
C ALA A 44 1.11 15.93 22.47
N ARG A 45 2.08 16.50 23.20
CA ARG A 45 3.51 16.28 22.96
C ARG A 45 3.90 14.81 23.15
N ASP A 46 3.38 14.16 24.18
CA ASP A 46 3.61 12.73 24.44
C ASP A 46 2.99 11.85 23.33
N ALA A 47 1.80 12.19 22.83
CA ALA A 47 1.18 11.50 21.71
C ALA A 47 2.03 11.62 20.42
N MET A 48 2.57 12.80 20.12
CA MET A 48 3.49 12.97 18.98
C MET A 48 4.78 12.16 19.16
N ALA A 49 5.33 12.11 20.39
CA ALA A 49 6.49 11.27 20.68
C ALA A 49 6.22 9.79 20.41
N GLN A 50 5.04 9.28 20.79
CA GLN A 50 4.62 7.90 20.49
C GLN A 50 4.55 7.63 18.99
N ILE A 51 4.02 8.56 18.18
CA ILE A 51 3.98 8.44 16.72
C ILE A 51 5.39 8.34 16.13
N LEU A 52 6.33 9.20 16.59
CA LEU A 52 7.71 9.19 16.11
C LEU A 52 8.46 7.91 16.52
N ILE A 53 8.27 7.45 17.76
CA ILE A 53 8.85 6.19 18.26
C ILE A 53 8.30 5.01 17.47
N ASN A 54 6.98 4.95 17.26
CA ASN A 54 6.34 3.92 16.44
C ASN A 54 6.91 3.92 15.01
N SER A 55 7.01 5.09 14.38
CA SER A 55 7.58 5.24 13.03
C SER A 55 8.99 4.64 12.94
N ARG A 56 9.85 4.90 13.93
CA ARG A 56 11.20 4.32 13.98
C ARG A 56 11.15 2.80 14.17
N MET A 57 10.34 2.31 15.11
CA MET A 57 10.24 0.88 15.40
C MET A 57 9.75 0.08 14.19
N CYS A 58 8.74 0.60 13.48
CA CYS A 58 8.22 0.00 12.26
C CYS A 58 9.28 -0.07 11.15
N ALA A 59 9.97 1.05 10.90
CA ALA A 59 11.05 1.13 9.91
C ALA A 59 12.20 0.16 10.21
N GLN A 60 12.59 -0.02 11.48
CA GLN A 60 13.68 -0.92 11.87
C GLN A 60 13.25 -2.38 11.96
N GLY A 61 12.00 -2.63 12.35
CA GLY A 61 11.47 -3.97 12.59
C GLY A 61 10.74 -4.58 11.40
N HIS A 62 10.52 -3.82 10.32
CA HIS A 62 9.66 -4.17 9.19
C HIS A 62 8.30 -4.70 9.67
N ARG A 63 7.63 -3.89 10.52
CA ARG A 63 6.30 -4.18 11.07
C ARG A 63 5.34 -3.05 10.73
N PRO A 64 4.05 -3.34 10.49
CA PRO A 64 3.12 -2.32 10.05
C PRO A 64 2.97 -1.20 11.07
N ILE A 65 2.91 0.03 10.57
CA ILE A 65 2.75 1.27 11.36
C ILE A 65 1.45 1.27 12.17
N CYS A 66 0.40 0.63 11.65
CA CYS A 66 -0.93 0.58 12.25
C CYS A 66 -1.45 -0.86 12.24
N GLN A 67 -2.27 -1.23 13.23
CA GLN A 67 -2.97 -2.51 13.20
C GLN A 67 -3.95 -2.60 12.03
N ASP A 68 -4.45 -1.45 11.56
CA ASP A 68 -5.22 -1.34 10.33
C ASP A 68 -4.29 -1.11 9.16
N THR A 69 -4.01 -2.17 8.41
CA THR A 69 -3.17 -2.09 7.21
C THR A 69 -3.96 -1.63 5.98
N GLY A 70 -5.26 -1.34 6.13
CA GLY A 70 -6.07 -0.63 5.16
C GLY A 70 -6.65 -1.45 4.02
N ILE A 71 -7.58 -0.81 3.30
CA ILE A 71 -8.10 -1.25 2.01
C ILE A 71 -7.16 -0.75 0.92
N VAL A 72 -6.71 -1.66 0.05
CA VAL A 72 -5.82 -1.27 -1.05
C VAL A 72 -6.62 -0.56 -2.14
N THR A 73 -6.18 0.65 -2.48
CA THR A 73 -6.62 1.40 -3.65
C THR A 73 -5.44 1.59 -4.58
N VAL A 74 -5.60 1.26 -5.86
CA VAL A 74 -4.57 1.40 -6.88
C VAL A 74 -5.06 2.32 -7.99
N PHE A 75 -4.25 3.31 -8.33
CA PHE A 75 -4.46 4.18 -9.48
C PHE A 75 -3.43 3.83 -10.55
N LEU A 76 -3.92 3.52 -11.75
CA LEU A 76 -3.12 3.12 -12.89
C LEU A 76 -3.35 4.10 -14.03
N LYS A 77 -2.26 4.64 -14.58
CA LYS A 77 -2.25 5.29 -15.89
C LYS A 77 -1.44 4.43 -16.84
N ILE A 78 -2.10 3.89 -17.86
CA ILE A 78 -1.51 2.94 -18.79
C ILE A 78 -1.32 3.63 -20.14
N GLY A 79 -0.07 3.77 -20.57
CA GLY A 79 0.28 4.30 -21.88
C GLY A 79 -0.30 3.46 -23.03
N MET A 80 -0.84 4.11 -24.05
CA MET A 80 -1.40 3.47 -25.26
C MET A 80 -0.39 2.59 -26.00
N ASP A 81 0.91 2.87 -25.88
CA ASP A 81 1.99 2.14 -26.56
C ASP A 81 2.62 1.03 -25.68
N VAL A 82 2.02 0.74 -24.53
CA VAL A 82 2.40 -0.39 -23.66
C VAL A 82 1.90 -1.70 -24.25
N GLN A 83 2.78 -2.69 -24.30
CA GLN A 83 2.43 -4.09 -24.53
C GLN A 83 2.61 -4.90 -23.25
N TRP A 84 1.77 -5.91 -23.08
CA TRP A 84 1.80 -6.81 -21.93
C TRP A 84 2.32 -8.17 -22.35
N ASP A 85 3.38 -8.63 -21.69
CA ASP A 85 3.82 -10.03 -21.70
C ASP A 85 3.24 -10.70 -20.45
N ALA A 86 1.95 -11.04 -20.53
CA ALA A 86 1.16 -11.54 -19.42
C ALA A 86 0.00 -12.44 -19.88
N GLU A 87 -0.37 -13.40 -19.04
CA GLU A 87 -1.58 -14.20 -19.18
C GLU A 87 -2.74 -13.63 -18.36
N MET A 88 -2.42 -12.97 -17.24
CA MET A 88 -3.37 -12.31 -16.36
C MET A 88 -3.80 -10.95 -16.91
N SER A 89 -5.04 -10.56 -16.64
CA SER A 89 -5.48 -9.17 -16.79
C SER A 89 -4.74 -8.25 -15.82
N VAL A 90 -4.70 -6.95 -16.12
CA VAL A 90 -4.09 -5.93 -15.23
C VAL A 90 -4.69 -5.96 -13.84
N ALA A 91 -6.00 -6.16 -13.72
CA ALA A 91 -6.67 -6.24 -12.42
C ALA A 91 -6.28 -7.50 -11.64
N GLU A 92 -6.10 -8.65 -12.31
CA GLU A 92 -5.63 -9.88 -11.67
C GLU A 92 -4.19 -9.74 -11.19
N MET A 93 -3.31 -9.12 -12.00
CA MET A 93 -1.93 -8.82 -11.61
C MET A 93 -1.86 -7.90 -10.37
N VAL A 94 -2.67 -6.85 -10.33
CA VAL A 94 -2.75 -5.97 -9.14
C VAL A 94 -3.20 -6.76 -7.91
N ASN A 95 -4.27 -7.55 -8.03
CA ASN A 95 -4.79 -8.32 -6.89
C ASN A 95 -3.81 -9.41 -6.43
N GLU A 96 -3.04 -9.99 -7.34
CA GLU A 96 -1.96 -10.91 -6.98
C GLU A 96 -0.83 -10.20 -6.22
N GLY A 97 -0.46 -8.97 -6.64
CA GLY A 97 0.47 -8.13 -5.87
C GLY A 97 -0.05 -7.81 -4.47
N VAL A 98 -1.34 -7.48 -4.33
CA VAL A 98 -1.99 -7.28 -3.03
C VAL A 98 -1.92 -8.54 -2.18
N ARG A 99 -2.32 -9.70 -2.72
CA ARG A 99 -2.26 -10.98 -2.00
C ARG A 99 -0.86 -11.29 -1.51
N ARG A 100 0.16 -11.11 -2.36
CA ARG A 100 1.57 -11.35 -1.99
C ARG A 100 2.05 -10.40 -0.90
N ALA A 101 1.71 -9.11 -0.98
CA ALA A 101 2.02 -8.16 0.08
C ALA A 101 1.37 -8.56 1.40
N TYR A 102 0.08 -8.89 1.41
CA TYR A 102 -0.64 -9.13 2.65
C TYR A 102 -0.29 -10.46 3.32
N THR A 103 0.14 -11.45 2.52
CA THR A 103 0.57 -12.76 3.00
C THR A 103 2.10 -12.91 3.08
N HIS A 104 2.85 -11.82 2.95
CA HIS A 104 4.32 -11.84 2.98
C HIS A 104 4.84 -12.45 4.29
N PRO A 105 5.66 -13.51 4.25
CA PRO A 105 6.02 -14.29 5.45
C PRO A 105 6.77 -13.45 6.50
N ASP A 106 7.61 -12.52 6.06
CA ASP A 106 8.42 -11.69 6.97
C ASP A 106 7.65 -10.49 7.54
N ASN A 107 6.51 -10.11 6.94
CA ASN A 107 5.69 -8.98 7.37
C ASN A 107 4.23 -9.16 6.94
N VAL A 108 3.55 -10.07 7.63
CA VAL A 108 2.13 -10.36 7.41
C VAL A 108 1.28 -9.16 7.80
N LEU A 109 0.43 -8.70 6.88
CA LEU A 109 -0.48 -7.57 7.06
C LEU A 109 -1.89 -8.06 7.44
N ARG A 110 -2.75 -7.16 7.94
CA ARG A 110 -4.10 -7.51 8.38
C ARG A 110 -5.10 -7.50 7.22
N ALA A 111 -5.60 -8.68 6.85
CA ALA A 111 -6.72 -8.79 5.90
C ALA A 111 -8.02 -8.24 6.49
N SER A 112 -8.58 -7.22 5.85
CA SER A 112 -9.73 -6.44 6.31
C SER A 112 -10.92 -6.48 5.32
N ILE A 113 -10.73 -7.00 4.11
CA ILE A 113 -11.81 -7.15 3.11
C ILE A 113 -12.75 -8.31 3.42
N LEU A 114 -14.04 -8.08 3.17
CA LEU A 114 -15.12 -9.05 3.25
C LEU A 114 -15.75 -9.26 1.87
N GLU A 115 -15.91 -10.51 1.43
CA GLU A 115 -16.48 -10.86 0.12
C GLU A 115 -17.99 -10.56 0.00
N ASP A 116 -18.70 -10.62 1.14
CA ASP A 116 -20.13 -10.29 1.25
C ASP A 116 -20.34 -9.40 2.49
N PRO A 117 -20.07 -8.08 2.40
CA PRO A 117 -20.11 -7.19 3.56
C PRO A 117 -21.53 -7.00 4.11
N ALA A 118 -22.56 -7.21 3.30
CA ALA A 118 -23.97 -7.05 3.69
C ALA A 118 -24.61 -8.35 4.19
N GLY A 119 -24.04 -9.51 3.84
CA GLY A 119 -24.56 -10.83 4.23
C GLY A 119 -23.59 -11.61 5.12
N ALA A 120 -22.95 -12.65 4.56
CA ALA A 120 -22.18 -13.63 5.31
C ALA A 120 -20.89 -13.09 5.93
N ARG A 121 -20.40 -11.93 5.48
CA ARG A 121 -19.24 -11.20 6.03
C ARG A 121 -17.99 -12.08 6.17
N ARG A 122 -17.74 -12.91 5.16
CA ARG A 122 -16.56 -13.79 5.10
C ARG A 122 -15.33 -12.96 4.75
N ASN A 123 -14.32 -12.99 5.62
CA ASN A 123 -13.05 -12.35 5.38
C ASN A 123 -12.30 -13.10 4.26
N THR A 124 -11.72 -12.36 3.31
CA THR A 124 -11.00 -12.93 2.16
C THR A 124 -9.61 -13.46 2.51
N ARG A 125 -9.10 -13.11 3.70
CA ARG A 125 -7.82 -13.54 4.30
C ARG A 125 -6.57 -13.09 3.58
N ASP A 126 -6.70 -12.45 2.42
CA ASP A 126 -5.59 -11.90 1.64
C ASP A 126 -5.78 -10.42 1.28
N ASN A 127 -6.82 -9.78 1.83
CA ASN A 127 -7.19 -8.38 1.60
C ASN A 127 -7.54 -8.02 0.15
N THR A 128 -7.82 -9.01 -0.68
CA THR A 128 -8.38 -8.81 -2.02
C THR A 128 -9.91 -8.80 -1.98
N PRO A 129 -10.61 -8.19 -2.96
CA PRO A 129 -10.05 -7.38 -4.05
C PRO A 129 -9.64 -5.97 -3.63
N ALA A 130 -8.66 -5.40 -4.34
CA ALA A 130 -8.34 -3.98 -4.29
C ALA A 130 -9.39 -3.13 -5.04
N VAL A 131 -9.51 -1.86 -4.65
CA VAL A 131 -10.20 -0.84 -5.45
C VAL A 131 -9.24 -0.36 -6.55
N ILE A 132 -9.59 -0.55 -7.82
CA ILE A 132 -8.68 -0.27 -8.94
C ILE A 132 -9.28 0.82 -9.85
N HIS A 133 -8.58 1.94 -9.97
CA HIS A 133 -8.87 2.99 -10.93
C HIS A 133 -7.88 2.91 -12.08
N MET A 134 -8.38 2.74 -13.31
CA MET A 134 -7.56 2.62 -14.53
C MET A 134 -7.92 3.71 -15.53
N GLU A 135 -6.91 4.41 -16.03
CA GLU A 135 -7.01 5.38 -17.12
C GLU A 135 -6.00 5.01 -18.22
N VAL A 136 -6.42 5.09 -19.48
CA VAL A 136 -5.52 4.93 -20.64
C VAL A 136 -5.05 6.31 -21.08
N VAL A 137 -3.74 6.51 -21.22
CA VAL A 137 -3.10 7.79 -21.53
C VAL A 137 -2.14 7.66 -22.72
N ALA A 138 -1.71 8.78 -23.31
CA ALA A 138 -0.67 8.75 -24.34
C ALA A 138 0.70 8.35 -23.76
N GLY A 139 1.54 7.70 -24.58
CA GLY A 139 2.91 7.29 -24.21
C GLY A 139 3.08 5.78 -24.04
N ASP A 140 4.27 5.37 -23.60
CA ASP A 140 4.73 3.98 -23.53
C ASP A 140 5.14 3.56 -22.11
N THR A 141 4.65 4.27 -21.08
CA THR A 141 4.92 3.99 -19.67
C THR A 141 3.66 3.60 -18.92
N ILE A 142 3.84 2.98 -17.76
CA ILE A 142 2.81 2.81 -16.75
C ILE A 142 3.16 3.63 -15.50
N ASP A 143 2.19 4.38 -14.98
CA ASP A 143 2.26 5.01 -13.66
C ASP A 143 1.37 4.23 -12.70
N VAL A 144 1.93 3.80 -11.57
CA VAL A 144 1.23 3.01 -10.55
C VAL A 144 1.33 3.75 -9.23
N GLN A 145 0.18 4.16 -8.69
CA GLN A 145 0.10 4.75 -7.36
C GLN A 145 -0.73 3.83 -6.47
N VAL A 146 -0.18 3.47 -5.32
CA VAL A 146 -0.85 2.62 -4.34
C VAL A 146 -1.16 3.42 -3.08
N ALA A 147 -2.33 3.16 -2.51
CA ALA A 147 -2.74 3.67 -1.21
C ALA A 147 -3.31 2.52 -0.38
N ALA A 148 -2.95 2.47 0.90
CA ALA A 148 -3.52 1.55 1.87
C ALA A 148 -4.35 2.36 2.88
N LYS A 149 -5.66 2.38 2.70
CA LYS A 149 -6.56 3.24 3.47
C LYS A 149 -7.20 2.49 4.63
N GLY A 150 -6.68 2.69 5.83
CA GLY A 150 -7.33 2.32 7.10
C GLY A 150 -8.49 3.23 7.45
#